data_AF-A0A8B3NZQ7-F1
#
_entry.id   AF-A0A8B3NZQ7-F1
#
_cell.length_a   1.000
_cell.length_b   1.000
_cell.length_c   1.000
_cell.angle_alpha   90.00
_cell.angle_beta   90.00
_cell.angle_gamma   90.00
#
_symmetry.space_group_name_H-M   'P 1'
#
loop_
_entity.id
_entity.type
_entity.pdbx_description
1 polymer ?
#
loop_
_entity_poly.entity_id
_entity_poly.type
_entity_poly.pdbx_seq_one_letter_code
_entity_poly.pdbx_strand_id
1 'polypeptide(L)'
;MAGRPEGVGSAVATSLGLCEGGASRAVTPSVALGDISPSRGEIGSAFAITAETAVDVPAREALLDRAMGPKRRKKSSEKLRRGRRPSEGLAFVARDASGAVAGTVRLWDVMLGEGGRAALLLGPLAVDPTIKNAGIGSALMRHAITEAARLGHAAILLVGDAPYYERFGFSAEKTGSLAMPGPYERHRLLALELVEGALAGAQGTLKVAGRKLKAQRLPLAA
;
A
#
# COMPACT_ATOMS: atom_id res chain seq x y z
N MET A 1 56.33 7.62 -34.63
CA MET A 1 57.69 7.08 -34.51
C MET A 1 57.74 6.34 -33.18
N ALA A 2 57.35 5.07 -33.18
CA ALA A 2 58.24 3.91 -32.97
C ALA A 2 58.58 3.72 -31.47
N GLY A 3 58.37 2.59 -30.80
CA GLY A 3 57.93 1.24 -31.20
C GLY A 3 57.78 0.35 -29.96
N ARG A 4 57.19 -0.84 -30.13
CA ARG A 4 57.35 -1.98 -29.21
C ARG A 4 58.72 -2.65 -29.48
N PRO A 5 59.26 -3.44 -28.55
CA PRO A 5 59.24 -4.92 -28.69
C PRO A 5 58.95 -5.64 -27.35
N GLU A 6 58.26 -6.78 -27.28
CA GLU A 6 58.66 -8.18 -27.58
C GLU A 6 59.81 -8.73 -26.70
N GLY A 7 59.51 -9.67 -25.80
CA GLY A 7 59.96 -11.08 -25.88
C GLY A 7 60.65 -11.46 -24.55
N VAL A 8 60.85 -12.70 -24.05
CA VAL A 8 60.82 -14.10 -24.53
C VAL A 8 60.80 -14.97 -23.25
N GLY A 9 59.97 -16.01 -23.14
CA GLY A 9 60.37 -17.45 -23.23
C GLY A 9 60.70 -18.04 -21.85
N SER A 10 60.15 -19.18 -21.40
CA SER A 10 60.51 -20.57 -21.77
C SER A 10 60.33 -21.39 -20.47
N ALA A 11 59.98 -22.68 -20.35
CA ALA A 11 59.37 -23.72 -21.18
C ALA A 11 59.21 -24.98 -20.27
N VAL A 12 58.46 -25.99 -20.77
CA VAL A 12 58.48 -27.45 -20.46
C VAL A 12 58.10 -27.89 -19.02
N ALA A 13 57.49 -29.05 -18.71
CA ALA A 13 57.21 -30.33 -19.38
C ALA A 13 56.02 -31.00 -18.63
N THR A 14 55.00 -31.58 -19.28
CA THR A 14 54.87 -32.96 -19.83
C THR A 14 54.53 -34.06 -18.81
N SER A 15 53.51 -34.85 -19.23
CA SER A 15 53.11 -36.22 -18.84
C SER A 15 52.08 -36.32 -17.69
N LEU A 16 50.83 -36.65 -17.98
CA LEU A 16 50.24 -37.97 -18.31
C LEU A 16 50.10 -38.89 -17.09
N GLY A 17 48.85 -39.12 -16.70
CA GLY A 17 48.44 -40.10 -15.71
C GLY A 17 46.92 -40.16 -15.63
N LEU A 18 46.28 -40.80 -16.62
CA LEU A 18 44.93 -41.36 -16.45
C LEU A 18 45.01 -42.50 -15.43
N CYS A 19 44.06 -42.57 -14.50
CA CYS A 19 43.31 -43.80 -14.20
C CYS A 19 42.04 -43.46 -13.42
N GLU A 20 41.04 -44.29 -13.68
CA GLU A 20 39.60 -44.08 -13.55
C GLU A 20 39.00 -44.08 -12.13
N GLY A 21 37.75 -43.62 -12.04
CA GLY A 21 36.73 -44.34 -11.27
C GLY A 21 36.08 -43.54 -10.15
N GLY A 22 34.84 -43.09 -10.38
CA GLY A 22 33.97 -42.64 -9.29
C GLY A 22 32.85 -41.71 -9.73
N ALA A 23 31.80 -42.28 -10.35
CA ALA A 23 30.55 -41.58 -10.62
C ALA A 23 29.88 -41.16 -9.29
N SER A 24 30.14 -39.92 -8.86
CA SER A 24 29.39 -39.30 -7.77
C SER A 24 28.20 -38.55 -8.35
N ARG A 25 27.01 -39.13 -8.15
CA ARG A 25 25.72 -38.58 -8.55
C ARG A 25 25.53 -37.19 -7.95
N ALA A 26 25.34 -36.19 -8.82
CA ALA A 26 24.85 -34.88 -8.44
C ALA A 26 23.47 -35.03 -7.78
N VAL A 27 23.40 -34.78 -6.48
CA VAL A 27 22.14 -34.64 -5.74
C VAL A 27 21.63 -33.22 -5.97
N THR A 28 20.63 -33.10 -6.83
CA THR A 28 19.71 -31.95 -6.87
C THR A 28 18.93 -31.89 -5.56
N PRO A 29 18.91 -30.78 -4.80
CA PRO A 29 17.90 -30.59 -3.79
C PRO A 29 16.58 -30.24 -4.51
N SER A 30 15.79 -31.28 -4.81
CA SER A 30 14.37 -31.13 -5.11
C SER A 30 13.68 -30.80 -3.78
N VAL A 31 13.43 -29.50 -3.55
CA VAL A 31 12.56 -29.08 -2.46
C VAL A 31 11.13 -29.45 -2.87
N ALA A 32 10.64 -30.52 -2.25
CA ALA A 32 9.25 -30.93 -2.35
C ALA A 32 8.36 -29.77 -1.92
N LEU A 33 7.39 -29.43 -2.79
CA LEU A 33 6.27 -28.57 -2.47
C LEU A 33 5.48 -29.28 -1.38
N GLY A 34 5.78 -28.97 -0.11
CA GLY A 34 5.03 -29.48 1.02
C GLY A 34 3.60 -28.98 0.93
N ASP A 35 2.65 -29.90 0.81
CA ASP A 35 1.23 -29.66 1.02
C ASP A 35 1.04 -28.99 2.39
N ILE A 36 0.86 -27.67 2.38
CA ILE A 36 0.44 -26.92 3.56
C ILE A 36 -1.06 -27.18 3.69
N SER A 37 -1.40 -28.32 4.28
CA SER A 37 -2.72 -28.58 4.82
C SER A 37 -3.08 -27.42 5.78
N PRO A 38 -4.23 -26.73 5.59
CA PRO A 38 -4.63 -25.69 6.53
C PRO A 38 -4.95 -26.36 7.87
N SER A 39 -4.16 -26.02 8.89
CA SER A 39 -4.43 -26.39 10.27
C SER A 39 -5.81 -25.83 10.67
N ARG A 40 -6.71 -26.73 11.08
CA ARG A 40 -7.99 -26.38 11.71
C ARG A 40 -7.72 -25.64 13.02
N GLY A 41 -8.15 -24.38 13.11
CA GLY A 41 -8.17 -23.69 14.41
C GLY A 41 -8.27 -22.16 14.39
N GLU A 42 -9.14 -21.58 13.58
CA GLU A 42 -9.91 -20.34 13.86
C GLU A 42 -10.74 -20.07 12.60
N ILE A 43 -12.06 -20.26 12.67
CA ILE A 43 -12.93 -19.79 11.58
C ILE A 43 -12.99 -18.28 11.72
N GLY A 44 -11.97 -17.59 11.21
CA GLY A 44 -12.01 -16.15 11.02
C GLY A 44 -13.28 -15.85 10.23
N SER A 45 -14.14 -15.00 10.80
CA SER A 45 -15.45 -14.65 10.22
C SER A 45 -15.28 -14.38 8.72
N ALA A 46 -15.93 -15.16 7.87
CA ALA A 46 -15.87 -14.95 6.44
C ALA A 46 -16.37 -13.55 6.12
N PHE A 47 -15.54 -12.75 5.44
CA PHE A 47 -15.91 -11.42 4.96
C PHE A 47 -15.57 -11.29 3.47
N ALA A 48 -16.31 -10.43 2.78
CA ALA A 48 -16.08 -10.11 1.37
C ALA A 48 -15.71 -8.64 1.23
N ILE A 49 -14.64 -8.35 0.48
CA ILE A 49 -14.28 -6.98 0.11
C ILE A 49 -14.88 -6.67 -1.26
N THR A 50 -15.65 -5.59 -1.34
CA THR A 50 -16.26 -5.12 -2.59
C THR A 50 -16.02 -3.62 -2.78
N ALA A 51 -16.16 -3.16 -4.01
CA ALA A 51 -16.23 -1.73 -4.29
C ALA A 51 -17.39 -1.09 -3.49
N GLU A 52 -17.14 0.09 -2.95
CA GLU A 52 -18.16 0.88 -2.27
C GLU A 52 -19.14 1.47 -3.28
N THR A 53 -20.43 1.42 -2.93
CA THR A 53 -21.51 2.03 -3.70
C THR A 53 -22.22 3.13 -2.90
N ALA A 54 -23.12 3.86 -3.54
CA ALA A 54 -23.88 4.91 -2.86
C ALA A 54 -24.74 4.39 -1.69
N VAL A 55 -25.21 3.13 -1.76
CA VAL A 55 -26.03 2.53 -0.70
C VAL A 55 -25.23 2.26 0.58
N ASP A 56 -23.89 2.20 0.49
CA ASP A 56 -23.01 1.93 1.62
C ASP A 56 -22.73 3.18 2.46
N VAL A 57 -23.00 4.37 1.92
CA VAL A 57 -22.64 5.64 2.56
C VAL A 57 -23.18 5.75 3.98
N PRO A 58 -24.47 5.48 4.28
CA PRO A 58 -24.97 5.58 5.66
C PRO A 58 -24.29 4.60 6.62
N ALA A 59 -24.16 3.33 6.23
CA ALA A 59 -23.55 2.29 7.06
C ALA A 59 -22.06 2.58 7.31
N ARG A 60 -21.33 3.03 6.28
CA ARG A 60 -19.93 3.45 6.40
C ARG A 60 -19.77 4.64 7.34
N GLU A 61 -20.59 5.68 7.22
CA GLU A 61 -20.49 6.83 8.13
C GLU A 61 -20.77 6.43 9.58
N ALA A 62 -21.77 5.57 9.83
CA ALA A 62 -22.04 5.03 11.15
C ALA A 62 -20.86 4.21 11.70
N LEU A 63 -20.22 3.39 10.87
CA LEU A 63 -19.00 2.65 11.22
C LEU A 63 -17.86 3.62 11.60
N LEU A 64 -17.62 4.65 10.79
CA LEU A 64 -16.57 5.63 11.05
C LEU A 64 -16.80 6.40 12.36
N ASP A 65 -18.05 6.71 12.68
CA ASP A 65 -18.41 7.38 13.93
C ASP A 65 -18.14 6.48 15.15
N ARG A 66 -18.48 5.19 15.07
CA ARG A 66 -18.15 4.20 16.12
C ARG A 66 -16.64 3.98 16.27
N ALA A 67 -15.92 3.80 15.17
CA ALA A 67 -14.52 3.38 15.19
C ALA A 67 -13.52 4.53 15.45
N MET A 68 -13.83 5.75 15.01
CA MET A 68 -12.89 6.88 15.09
C MET A 68 -13.37 8.04 15.98
N GLY A 69 -14.63 8.00 16.41
CA GLY A 69 -15.22 9.04 17.23
C GLY A 69 -15.48 10.38 16.51
N PRO A 70 -16.14 11.34 17.18
CA PRO A 70 -16.67 12.56 16.56
C PRO A 70 -15.58 13.53 16.08
N LYS A 71 -14.38 13.49 16.67
CA LYS A 71 -13.26 14.37 16.31
C LYS A 71 -12.60 14.00 14.97
N ARG A 72 -12.94 12.85 14.36
CA ARG A 72 -12.35 12.38 13.10
C ARG A 72 -12.43 13.43 11.98
N ARG A 73 -13.52 14.22 11.94
CA ARG A 73 -13.76 15.26 10.91
C ARG A 73 -12.83 16.47 11.01
N LYS A 74 -12.09 16.60 12.11
CA LYS A 74 -11.12 17.69 12.35
C LYS A 74 -9.69 17.32 11.94
N LYS A 75 -9.43 16.06 11.55
CA LYS A 75 -8.09 15.60 11.15
C LYS A 75 -7.60 16.35 9.90
N SER A 76 -6.30 16.60 9.80
CA SER A 76 -5.68 17.27 8.65
C SER A 76 -5.95 16.58 7.31
N SER A 77 -6.06 15.25 7.31
CA SER A 77 -6.47 14.48 6.13
C SER A 77 -7.85 14.88 5.59
N GLU A 78 -8.80 15.29 6.44
CA GLU A 78 -10.14 15.71 6.01
C GLU A 78 -10.10 17.02 5.21
N LYS A 79 -9.10 17.88 5.41
CA LYS A 79 -8.90 19.07 4.58
C LYS A 79 -8.60 18.68 3.13
N LEU A 80 -7.84 17.60 2.92
CA LEU A 80 -7.52 17.10 1.58
C LEU A 80 -8.71 16.40 0.90
N ARG A 81 -9.66 15.89 1.69
CA ARG A 81 -10.84 15.15 1.20
C ARG A 81 -12.04 16.05 0.89
N ARG A 82 -12.11 17.23 1.49
CA ARG A 82 -13.29 18.11 1.45
C ARG A 82 -13.67 18.46 0.00
N GLY A 83 -14.93 18.21 -0.35
CA GLY A 83 -15.47 18.51 -1.68
C GLY A 83 -14.92 17.62 -2.80
N ARG A 84 -14.23 16.52 -2.46
CA ARG A 84 -13.65 15.58 -3.42
C ARG A 84 -14.36 14.23 -3.38
N ARG A 85 -14.20 13.47 -4.46
CA ARG A 85 -14.53 12.05 -4.52
C ARG A 85 -13.28 11.24 -4.19
N PRO A 86 -13.42 10.03 -3.62
CA PRO A 86 -12.33 9.06 -3.62
C PRO A 86 -11.77 8.86 -5.03
N SER A 87 -10.50 8.45 -5.09
CA SER A 87 -9.86 8.08 -6.35
C SER A 87 -10.65 6.95 -7.02
N GLU A 88 -10.62 6.88 -8.35
CA GLU A 88 -11.46 5.96 -9.11
C GLU A 88 -11.16 4.51 -8.78
N GLY A 89 -12.19 3.71 -8.50
CA GLY A 89 -12.01 2.31 -8.15
C GLY A 89 -11.33 2.06 -6.80
N LEU A 90 -11.04 3.09 -6.00
CA LEU A 90 -10.29 2.98 -4.74
C LEU A 90 -11.11 3.37 -3.50
N ALA A 91 -12.36 2.92 -3.47
CA ALA A 91 -13.23 2.98 -2.32
C ALA A 91 -13.83 1.58 -2.10
N PHE A 92 -13.60 1.02 -0.92
CA PHE A 92 -13.97 -0.36 -0.61
C PHE A 92 -14.67 -0.48 0.73
N VAL A 93 -15.53 -1.49 0.82
CA VAL A 93 -16.15 -1.96 2.06
C VAL A 93 -15.85 -3.44 2.24
N ALA A 94 -15.65 -3.85 3.49
CA ALA A 94 -15.67 -5.25 3.88
C ALA A 94 -17.04 -5.55 4.50
N ARG A 95 -17.70 -6.60 4.02
CA ARG A 95 -18.97 -7.09 4.55
C ARG A 95 -18.77 -8.38 5.31
N ASP A 96 -19.39 -8.51 6.48
CA ASP A 96 -19.44 -9.78 7.20
C ASP A 96 -20.42 -10.78 6.55
N ALA A 97 -20.55 -11.96 7.14
CA ALA A 97 -21.43 -13.02 6.66
C ALA A 97 -22.93 -12.64 6.62
N SER A 98 -23.35 -11.61 7.37
CA SER A 98 -24.73 -11.07 7.32
C SER A 98 -24.92 -10.05 6.19
N GLY A 99 -23.85 -9.66 5.51
CA GLY A 99 -23.84 -8.60 4.50
C GLY A 99 -23.67 -7.19 5.07
N ALA A 100 -23.53 -7.05 6.39
CA ALA A 100 -23.34 -5.76 7.06
C ALA A 100 -21.92 -5.23 6.85
N VAL A 101 -21.79 -3.90 6.73
CA VAL A 101 -20.48 -3.25 6.55
C VAL A 101 -19.68 -3.33 7.86
N ALA A 102 -18.67 -4.20 7.87
CA ALA A 102 -17.77 -4.46 8.98
C ALA A 102 -16.44 -3.70 8.88
N GLY A 103 -16.11 -3.16 7.70
CA GLY A 103 -14.89 -2.39 7.48
C GLY A 103 -14.97 -1.50 6.24
N THR A 104 -14.08 -0.51 6.16
CA THR A 104 -13.97 0.38 4.99
C THR A 104 -12.55 0.89 4.81
N VAL A 105 -12.15 1.09 3.56
CA VAL A 105 -10.94 1.84 3.20
C VAL A 105 -11.19 2.68 1.96
N ARG A 106 -10.65 3.90 1.93
CA ARG A 106 -10.70 4.80 0.77
C ARG A 106 -9.33 5.38 0.49
N LEU A 107 -9.05 5.70 -0.77
CA LEU A 107 -7.85 6.42 -1.19
C LEU A 107 -8.26 7.67 -1.96
N TRP A 108 -7.45 8.72 -1.84
CA TRP A 108 -7.75 10.05 -2.36
C TRP A 108 -6.58 10.59 -3.15
N ASP A 109 -6.83 11.19 -4.31
CA ASP A 109 -5.77 11.79 -5.10
C ASP A 109 -5.19 13.03 -4.41
N VAL A 110 -3.87 13.09 -4.33
CA VAL A 110 -3.10 14.23 -3.80
C VAL A 110 -1.89 14.52 -4.69
N MET A 111 -1.33 15.72 -4.56
CA MET A 111 -0.03 16.08 -5.16
C MET A 111 1.03 16.22 -4.06
N LEU A 112 2.24 15.74 -4.36
CA LEU A 112 3.42 15.86 -3.50
C LEU A 112 4.04 17.26 -3.60
N GLY A 113 3.46 18.24 -2.91
CA GLY A 113 3.86 19.64 -3.04
C GLY A 113 3.18 20.37 -4.20
N GLU A 114 3.58 21.62 -4.43
CA GLU A 114 3.07 22.42 -5.55
C GLU A 114 3.69 21.94 -6.87
N GLY A 115 2.88 21.65 -7.88
CA GLY A 115 3.35 21.11 -9.17
C GLY A 115 4.07 19.75 -9.08
N GLY A 116 4.04 19.08 -7.93
CA GLY A 116 4.73 17.81 -7.71
C GLY A 116 4.07 16.61 -8.37
N ARG A 117 4.60 15.41 -8.11
CA ARG A 117 4.03 14.16 -8.64
C ARG A 117 2.69 13.82 -7.96
N ALA A 118 1.84 13.11 -8.70
CA ALA A 118 0.60 12.56 -8.17
C ALA A 118 0.87 11.38 -7.23
N ALA A 119 0.09 11.28 -6.16
CA ALA A 119 0.11 10.18 -5.22
C ALA A 119 -1.29 9.97 -4.63
N LEU A 120 -1.43 8.94 -3.80
CA LEU A 120 -2.67 8.66 -3.06
C LEU A 120 -2.49 8.98 -1.58
N LEU A 121 -3.54 9.51 -0.96
CA LEU A 121 -3.69 9.58 0.49
C LEU A 121 -4.67 8.50 0.94
N LEU A 122 -4.18 7.51 1.69
CA LEU A 122 -5.00 6.45 2.26
C LEU A 122 -5.76 6.95 3.48
N GLY A 123 -7.04 6.62 3.50
CA GLY A 123 -7.92 6.73 4.64
C GLY A 123 -9.26 7.40 4.33
N PRO A 124 -10.25 7.28 5.22
CA PRO A 124 -10.16 6.52 6.46
C PRO A 124 -10.06 5.01 6.20
N LEU A 125 -9.28 4.32 7.04
CA LEU A 125 -9.32 2.86 7.20
C LEU A 125 -9.97 2.61 8.56
N ALA A 126 -11.08 1.89 8.58
CA ALA A 126 -11.79 1.56 9.82
C ALA A 126 -12.38 0.14 9.75
N VAL A 127 -12.45 -0.50 10.91
CA VAL A 127 -13.08 -1.80 11.13
C VAL A 127 -14.00 -1.65 12.33
N ASP A 128 -15.10 -2.40 12.36
CA ASP A 128 -16.02 -2.38 13.48
C ASP A 128 -15.29 -2.78 14.77
N PRO A 129 -15.28 -1.94 15.81
CA PRO A 129 -14.52 -2.22 17.03
C PRO A 129 -15.04 -3.43 17.83
N THR A 130 -16.28 -3.88 17.56
CA THR A 130 -16.83 -5.11 18.17
C THR A 130 -16.23 -6.37 17.55
N ILE A 131 -15.61 -6.26 16.38
CA ILE A 131 -14.97 -7.35 15.65
C ILE A 131 -13.46 -7.29 15.93
N LYS A 132 -12.99 -8.10 16.88
CA LYS A 132 -11.55 -8.20 17.21
C LYS A 132 -10.85 -9.22 16.33
N ASN A 133 -9.59 -8.95 15.99
CA ASN A 133 -8.63 -9.89 15.37
C ASN A 133 -9.08 -10.64 14.10
N ALA A 134 -10.15 -10.23 13.42
CA ALA A 134 -10.69 -10.93 12.25
C ALA A 134 -9.91 -10.68 10.94
N GLY A 135 -8.72 -10.07 10.97
CA GLY A 135 -7.91 -9.81 9.78
C GLY A 135 -8.47 -8.78 8.77
N ILE A 136 -9.68 -8.27 8.96
CA ILE A 136 -10.39 -7.35 8.04
C ILE A 136 -9.54 -6.12 7.68
N GLY A 137 -8.95 -5.46 8.68
CA GLY A 137 -8.14 -4.26 8.45
C GLY A 137 -6.90 -4.52 7.61
N SER A 138 -6.24 -5.66 7.83
CA SER A 138 -5.09 -6.11 7.04
C SER A 138 -5.50 -6.47 5.62
N ALA A 139 -6.63 -7.14 5.44
CA ALA A 139 -7.14 -7.52 4.12
C ALA A 139 -7.56 -6.28 3.30
N LEU A 140 -8.26 -5.32 3.91
CA LEU A 140 -8.60 -4.04 3.28
C LEU A 140 -7.34 -3.27 2.84
N MET A 141 -6.33 -3.21 3.70
CA MET A 141 -5.05 -2.55 3.38
C MET A 141 -4.37 -3.21 2.16
N ARG A 142 -4.19 -4.54 2.19
CA ARG A 142 -3.57 -5.29 1.08
C ARG A 142 -4.35 -5.14 -0.22
N HIS A 143 -5.68 -5.23 -0.15
CA HIS A 143 -6.55 -5.05 -1.31
C HIS A 143 -6.41 -3.64 -1.90
N ALA A 144 -6.45 -2.60 -1.06
CA ALA A 144 -6.28 -1.21 -1.49
C ALA A 144 -4.91 -0.95 -2.15
N ILE A 145 -3.82 -1.48 -1.59
CA ILE A 145 -2.47 -1.36 -2.17
C ILE A 145 -2.41 -2.06 -3.54
N THR A 146 -2.94 -3.27 -3.62
CA THR A 146 -2.94 -4.08 -4.84
C THR A 146 -3.72 -3.37 -5.96
N GLU A 147 -4.92 -2.87 -5.67
CA GLU A 147 -5.72 -2.14 -6.65
C GLU A 147 -5.10 -0.81 -7.04
N ALA A 148 -4.48 -0.09 -6.11
CA ALA A 148 -3.77 1.15 -6.43
C ALA A 148 -2.60 0.90 -7.39
N ALA A 149 -1.81 -0.15 -7.15
CA ALA A 149 -0.74 -0.55 -8.06
C ALA A 149 -1.29 -0.99 -9.43
N ARG A 150 -2.35 -1.79 -9.45
CA ARG A 150 -3.01 -2.25 -10.69
C ARG A 150 -3.54 -1.08 -11.54
N LEU A 151 -4.01 -0.01 -10.90
CA LEU A 151 -4.49 1.20 -11.56
C LEU A 151 -3.36 2.18 -11.94
N GLY A 152 -2.10 1.82 -11.70
CA GLY A 152 -0.94 2.61 -12.14
C GLY A 152 -0.56 3.77 -11.21
N HIS A 153 -1.01 3.79 -9.96
CA HIS A 153 -0.56 4.78 -9.00
C HIS A 153 0.88 4.50 -8.55
N ALA A 154 1.65 5.56 -8.31
CA ALA A 154 3.09 5.44 -8.02
C ALA A 154 3.43 5.41 -6.53
N ALA A 155 2.61 6.00 -5.66
CA ALA A 155 2.85 6.05 -4.22
C ALA A 155 1.56 6.24 -3.42
N ILE A 156 1.57 5.76 -2.17
CA ILE A 156 0.50 5.92 -1.18
C ILE A 156 1.08 6.53 0.09
N LEU A 157 0.40 7.53 0.66
CA LEU A 157 0.75 8.18 1.92
C LEU A 157 -0.38 8.02 2.92
N LEU A 158 -0.08 8.07 4.22
CA LEU A 158 -1.06 8.10 5.29
C LEU A 158 -0.51 8.78 6.54
N VAL A 159 -1.41 9.15 7.44
CA VAL A 159 -1.05 9.55 8.82
C VAL A 159 -1.49 8.43 9.76
N GLY A 160 -0.53 7.74 10.38
CA GLY A 160 -0.78 6.48 11.06
C GLY A 160 0.23 6.13 12.16
N ASP A 161 0.04 4.96 12.77
CA ASP A 161 0.95 4.39 13.77
C ASP A 161 1.97 3.47 13.05
N ALA A 162 3.26 3.82 13.06
CA ALA A 162 4.26 3.16 12.24
C ALA A 162 4.34 1.63 12.48
N PRO A 163 4.39 1.12 13.74
CA PRO A 163 4.35 -0.32 14.01
C PRO A 163 3.21 -1.08 13.32
N TYR A 164 2.03 -0.47 13.18
CA TYR A 164 0.91 -1.11 12.49
C TYR A 164 1.08 -1.15 10.96
N TYR A 165 1.66 -0.11 10.35
CA TYR A 165 1.70 0.06 8.89
C TYR A 165 3.00 -0.47 8.24
N GLU A 166 4.09 -0.59 9.00
CA GLU A 166 5.39 -1.11 8.53
C GLU A 166 5.28 -2.51 7.92
N ARG A 167 4.41 -3.38 8.46
CA ARG A 167 4.14 -4.71 7.90
C ARG A 167 3.53 -4.73 6.50
N PHE A 168 3.11 -3.57 5.98
CA PHE A 168 2.65 -3.39 4.60
C PHE A 168 3.65 -2.58 3.75
N GLY A 169 4.84 -2.28 4.28
CA GLY A 169 5.90 -1.53 3.60
C GLY A 169 5.83 -0.01 3.74
N PHE A 170 4.95 0.53 4.61
CA PHE A 170 4.94 1.97 4.87
C PHE A 170 6.07 2.37 5.82
N SER A 171 6.78 3.45 5.52
CA SER A 171 7.79 4.02 6.41
C SER A 171 7.77 5.56 6.38
N ALA A 172 8.44 6.19 7.35
CA ALA A 172 8.65 7.63 7.37
C ALA A 172 9.93 8.08 6.64
N GLU A 173 10.74 7.15 6.14
CA GLU A 173 12.10 7.43 5.64
C GLU A 173 12.10 8.42 4.47
N LYS A 174 11.12 8.31 3.57
CA LYS A 174 10.99 9.16 2.38
C LYS A 174 9.98 10.32 2.56
N THR A 175 9.54 10.62 3.79
CA THR A 175 8.51 11.65 4.05
C THR A 175 9.01 12.89 4.79
N GLY A 176 10.29 12.95 5.19
CA GLY A 176 10.84 14.03 6.01
C GLY A 176 10.69 15.44 5.42
N SER A 177 10.77 15.56 4.09
CA SER A 177 10.61 16.83 3.36
C SER A 177 9.15 17.13 2.96
N LEU A 178 8.22 16.21 3.25
CA LEU A 178 6.79 16.36 2.98
C LEU A 178 6.03 16.81 4.22
N ALA A 179 4.86 17.40 4.01
CA ALA A 179 3.97 17.77 5.12
C ALA A 179 2.48 17.63 4.80
N MET A 180 1.67 17.33 5.81
CA MET A 180 0.21 17.45 5.74
C MET A 180 -0.25 18.90 5.98
N PRO A 181 -1.38 19.33 5.39
CA PRO A 181 -1.93 20.64 5.70
C PRO A 181 -2.57 20.68 7.11
N GLY A 182 -1.98 21.45 8.02
CA GLY A 182 -2.46 21.61 9.40
C GLY A 182 -1.74 20.70 10.41
N PRO A 183 -2.27 20.57 11.64
CA PRO A 183 -1.57 19.85 12.71
C PRO A 183 -1.59 18.34 12.49
N TYR A 184 -0.45 17.71 12.70
CA TYR A 184 -0.24 16.26 12.73
C TYR A 184 1.13 15.99 13.39
N GLU A 185 1.36 14.77 13.83
CA GLU A 185 2.67 14.35 14.32
C GLU A 185 3.54 13.94 13.13
N ARG A 186 4.69 14.60 12.93
CA ARG A 186 5.51 14.42 11.72
C ARG A 186 5.94 12.98 11.46
N HIS A 187 6.38 12.27 12.51
CA HIS A 187 6.82 10.87 12.43
C HIS A 187 5.71 9.90 12.02
N ARG A 188 4.44 10.35 12.03
CA ARG A 188 3.28 9.55 11.64
C ARG A 188 2.91 9.70 10.18
N LEU A 189 3.53 10.61 9.43
CA LEU A 189 3.36 10.67 7.99
C LEU A 189 4.23 9.57 7.37
N LEU A 190 3.56 8.50 6.94
CA LEU A 190 4.19 7.33 6.35
C LEU A 190 3.87 7.26 4.86
N ALA A 191 4.76 6.65 4.09
CA ALA A 191 4.55 6.42 2.67
C ALA A 191 5.03 5.04 2.24
N LEU A 192 4.40 4.55 1.18
CA LEU A 192 4.74 3.35 0.44
C LEU A 192 4.92 3.74 -1.03
N GLU A 193 6.07 3.42 -1.60
CA GLU A 193 6.30 3.49 -3.05
C GLU A 193 5.73 2.23 -3.71
N LEU A 194 4.87 2.41 -4.71
CA LEU A 194 4.40 1.34 -5.59
C LEU A 194 5.29 1.21 -6.83
N VAL A 195 5.94 2.31 -7.20
CA VAL A 195 6.99 2.40 -8.20
C VAL A 195 8.24 2.94 -7.51
N GLU A 196 9.36 2.22 -7.64
CA GLU A 196 10.63 2.61 -7.00
C GLU A 196 11.01 4.06 -7.37
N GLY A 197 11.37 4.86 -6.37
CA GLY A 197 11.78 6.26 -6.56
C GLY A 197 10.62 7.22 -6.81
N ALA A 198 9.36 6.79 -6.68
CA ALA A 198 8.18 7.65 -6.80
C ALA A 198 8.12 8.82 -5.79
N LEU A 199 8.94 8.79 -4.73
CA LEU A 199 9.09 9.86 -3.74
C LEU A 199 10.46 10.54 -3.80
N ALA A 200 11.37 10.14 -4.70
CA ALA A 200 12.69 10.76 -4.85
C ALA A 200 12.59 12.27 -5.10
N GLY A 201 13.14 13.10 -4.20
CA GLY A 201 13.06 14.56 -4.30
C GLY A 201 11.67 15.16 -4.02
N ALA A 202 10.71 14.37 -3.51
CA ALA A 202 9.41 14.89 -3.12
C ALA A 202 9.53 15.81 -1.91
N GLN A 203 8.90 16.99 -1.99
CA GLN A 203 9.02 18.01 -0.95
C GLN A 203 7.78 18.92 -0.89
N GLY A 204 7.59 19.56 0.26
CA GLY A 204 6.54 20.53 0.49
C GLY A 204 5.24 19.93 1.02
N THR A 205 4.21 20.77 1.11
CA THR A 205 2.92 20.39 1.69
C THR A 205 2.03 19.69 0.65
N LEU A 206 1.45 18.55 1.01
CA LEU A 206 0.50 17.82 0.18
C LEU A 206 -0.65 18.74 -0.26
N LYS A 207 -0.99 18.68 -1.55
CA LYS A 207 -2.07 19.46 -2.15
C LYS A 207 -3.24 18.58 -2.56
N VAL A 208 -4.42 19.18 -2.53
CA VAL A 208 -5.66 18.55 -2.96
C VAL A 208 -5.60 18.25 -4.45
N ALA A 209 -5.94 17.04 -4.87
CA ALA A 209 -6.12 16.67 -6.26
C ALA A 209 -7.47 15.95 -6.48
N GLY A 210 -7.61 15.30 -7.63
CA GLY A 210 -8.73 14.42 -7.92
C GLY A 210 -10.06 15.12 -8.21
N ARG A 211 -11.06 14.29 -8.49
CA ARG A 211 -12.39 14.74 -8.92
C ARG A 211 -13.13 15.46 -7.81
N LYS A 212 -13.82 16.55 -8.17
CA LYS A 212 -14.75 17.26 -7.28
C LYS A 212 -16.06 16.49 -7.14
N LEU A 213 -16.70 16.60 -5.98
CA LEU A 213 -18.13 16.29 -5.85
C LEU A 213 -18.89 17.32 -6.69
N LYS A 214 -19.79 16.86 -7.57
CA LYS A 214 -20.71 17.78 -8.24
C LYS A 214 -21.61 18.38 -7.16
N ALA A 215 -21.80 19.70 -7.18
CA ALA A 215 -22.84 20.32 -6.36
C ALA A 215 -24.18 19.68 -6.77
N GLN A 216 -24.87 19.04 -5.83
CA GLN A 216 -26.25 18.66 -6.08
C GLN A 216 -27.03 19.98 -6.16
N ARG A 217 -27.58 20.26 -7.34
CA ARG A 217 -28.52 21.36 -7.55
C ARG A 217 -29.79 20.92 -6.83
N LEU A 218 -30.01 21.39 -5.60
CA LEU A 218 -31.32 21.22 -4.97
C LEU A 218 -32.36 21.87 -5.91
N PRO A 219 -33.45 21.19 -6.27
CA PRO A 219 -34.55 21.89 -6.92
C PRO A 219 -35.02 22.98 -5.96
N LEU A 220 -35.04 24.23 -6.44
CA LEU A 220 -35.68 25.32 -5.74
C LEU A 220 -37.16 24.93 -5.64
N ALA A 221 -37.66 24.69 -4.44
CA ALA A 221 -39.09 24.56 -4.23
C ALA A 221 -39.74 25.88 -4.67
N ALA A 222 -40.61 25.81 -5.67
CA ALA A 222 -41.41 26.92 -6.16
C ALA A 222 -42.68 27.06 -5.32
#